data_AF-G2GQ08-F1
#
_entry.id   AF-G2GQ08-F1
#
_cell.length_a   1.000
_cell.length_b   1.000
_cell.length_c   1.000
_cell.angle_alpha   90.00
_cell.angle_beta   90.00
_cell.angle_gamma   90.00
#
_symmetry.space_group_name_H-M   'P 1'
#
loop_
_entity.id
_entity.type
_entity.pdbx_description
1 polymer ?
#
loop_
_entity_poly.entity_id
_entity_poly.type
_entity_poly.pdbx_seq_one_letter_code
_entity_poly.pdbx_strand_id
1 'polypeptide(L)'
;GAPTHVTNPVRFVPERLPGRARLVDLSHVDLSKVKVGKEWVELDGSLLPSPFTPKGEPPEGPAWYATPTVAYAVELGYEVRPLEAWVRRENGRYLDGW
;
A
#
# COMPACT_ATOMS: atom_id res chain seq x y z
N GLY A 1 9.10 10.84 18.35
CA GLY A 1 7.90 10.45 19.14
C GLY A 1 7.57 8.98 18.94
N ALA A 2 6.89 8.37 19.92
CA ALA A 2 6.46 6.96 19.87
C ALA A 2 5.42 6.71 18.74
N PRO A 3 5.30 5.47 18.24
CA PRO A 3 4.27 5.13 17.26
C PRO A 3 2.86 5.38 17.82
N THR A 4 2.03 6.04 17.03
CA THR A 4 0.61 6.21 17.29
C THR A 4 -0.18 5.21 16.43
N HIS A 5 -1.02 4.40 17.05
CA HIS A 5 -2.00 3.58 16.33
C HIS A 5 -3.18 4.45 15.91
N VAL A 6 -3.60 4.32 14.66
CA VAL A 6 -4.71 5.05 14.06
C VAL A 6 -5.63 4.05 13.40
N THR A 7 -6.90 4.11 13.77
CA THR A 7 -7.98 3.31 13.19
C THR A 7 -8.81 4.15 12.23
N ASN A 8 -9.32 3.53 11.17
CA ASN A 8 -10.14 4.15 10.13
C ASN A 8 -9.58 5.48 9.56
N PRO A 9 -8.34 5.50 9.04
CA PRO A 9 -7.76 6.70 8.47
C PRO A 9 -8.50 7.13 7.20
N VAL A 10 -9.03 8.36 7.21
CA VAL A 10 -9.91 8.92 6.17
C VAL A 10 -9.25 8.98 4.77
N ARG A 11 -7.92 9.02 4.68
CA ARG A 11 -7.18 9.00 3.39
C ARG A 11 -5.70 8.62 3.58
N PHE A 12 -5.16 7.82 2.65
CA PHE A 12 -3.72 7.61 2.54
C PHE A 12 -3.05 8.84 1.91
N VAL A 13 -2.12 9.47 2.64
CA VAL A 13 -1.30 10.59 2.15
C VAL A 13 0.17 10.25 2.41
N PRO A 14 0.89 9.68 1.42
CA PRO A 14 2.23 9.12 1.62
C PRO A 14 3.25 10.17 2.07
N GLU A 15 3.18 11.37 1.50
CA GLU A 15 4.12 12.49 1.73
C GLU A 15 4.07 13.06 3.16
N ARG A 16 2.90 12.98 3.82
CA ARG A 16 2.71 13.58 5.14
C ARG A 16 3.00 12.62 6.28
N LEU A 17 3.26 11.34 5.96
CA LEU A 17 3.37 10.30 6.95
C LEU A 17 4.50 9.29 6.63
N PRO A 18 5.79 9.70 6.75
CA PRO A 18 6.98 8.86 6.48
C PRO A 18 7.24 7.75 7.52
N GLY A 19 7.44 6.51 7.05
CA GLY A 19 7.81 5.33 7.86
C GLY A 19 6.63 4.68 8.58
N ARG A 20 6.02 3.63 7.99
CA ARG A 20 4.75 3.07 8.48
C ARG A 20 4.48 1.65 7.98
N ALA A 21 3.81 0.86 8.83
CA ALA A 21 3.01 -0.29 8.40
C ALA A 21 1.54 0.13 8.37
N ARG A 22 0.80 -0.35 7.37
CA ARG A 22 -0.62 -0.04 7.12
C ARG A 22 -1.38 -1.35 6.94
N LEU A 23 -2.49 -1.52 7.65
CA LEU A 23 -3.45 -2.54 7.30
C LEU A 23 -4.30 -1.99 6.15
N VAL A 24 -4.18 -2.59 4.96
CA VAL A 24 -4.88 -2.17 3.75
C VAL A 24 -5.51 -3.40 3.13
N ASP A 25 -6.72 -3.25 2.59
CA ASP A 25 -7.29 -4.24 1.69
C ASP A 25 -6.85 -3.93 0.25
N LEU A 26 -6.11 -4.85 -0.37
CA LEU A 26 -5.73 -4.82 -1.79
C LEU A 26 -6.28 -6.05 -2.53
N SER A 27 -7.14 -6.85 -1.90
CA SER A 27 -7.71 -8.05 -2.53
C SER A 27 -8.66 -7.75 -3.69
N HIS A 28 -9.18 -6.52 -3.73
CA HIS A 28 -10.02 -6.02 -4.82
C HIS A 28 -9.22 -5.53 -6.03
N VAL A 29 -7.89 -5.55 -5.97
CA VAL A 29 -7.04 -5.07 -7.06
C VAL A 29 -7.00 -6.09 -8.19
N ASP A 30 -7.48 -5.68 -9.36
CA ASP A 30 -7.44 -6.45 -10.58
C ASP A 30 -6.18 -6.13 -11.39
N LEU A 31 -5.20 -7.04 -11.35
CA LEU A 31 -3.93 -6.89 -12.05
C LEU A 31 -4.05 -7.09 -13.57
N SER A 32 -5.20 -7.53 -14.08
CA SER A 32 -5.45 -7.56 -15.53
C SER A 32 -5.63 -6.16 -16.10
N LYS A 33 -5.95 -5.16 -15.26
CA LYS A 33 -6.14 -3.77 -15.67
C LYS A 33 -5.06 -2.90 -15.09
N VAL A 34 -4.05 -2.56 -15.90
CA VAL A 34 -2.94 -1.71 -15.46
C VAL A 34 -2.86 -0.43 -16.28
N LYS A 35 -2.36 0.64 -15.67
CA LYS A 35 -1.99 1.85 -16.39
C LYS A 35 -0.58 1.72 -16.96
N VAL A 36 -0.45 1.84 -18.29
CA VAL A 36 0.83 2.00 -18.98
C VAL A 36 0.90 3.41 -19.53
N GLY A 37 1.77 4.24 -18.95
CA GLY A 37 1.79 5.68 -19.24
C GLY A 37 0.50 6.38 -18.78
N LYS A 38 -0.35 6.78 -19.71
CA LYS A 38 -1.63 7.46 -19.43
C LYS A 38 -2.86 6.63 -19.80
N GLU A 39 -2.68 5.43 -20.35
CA GLU A 39 -3.76 4.59 -20.86
C GLU A 39 -3.93 3.33 -20.02
N TRP A 40 -5.17 2.88 -19.87
CA TRP A 40 -5.48 1.58 -19.28
C TRP A 40 -5.31 0.50 -20.35
N VAL A 41 -4.55 -0.53 -20.00
CA VAL A 41 -4.30 -1.69 -20.86
C VAL A 41 -4.82 -2.93 -20.15
N GLU A 42 -5.55 -3.75 -20.88
CA GLU A 42 -5.92 -5.10 -20.46
C GLU A 42 -4.74 -6.03 -20.74
N LEU A 43 -4.21 -6.66 -19.70
CA LEU A 43 -3.17 -7.66 -19.73
C LEU A 43 -3.72 -8.98 -19.18
N ASP A 44 -3.10 -10.08 -19.57
CA ASP A 44 -3.36 -11.35 -18.88
C ASP A 44 -2.73 -11.30 -17.49
N GLY A 45 -3.54 -10.93 -16.50
CA GLY A 45 -3.12 -10.80 -15.10
C GLY A 45 -2.59 -12.11 -14.50
N SER A 46 -2.91 -13.27 -15.07
CA SER A 46 -2.37 -14.56 -14.61
C SER A 46 -0.89 -14.74 -14.94
N LEU A 47 -0.38 -13.99 -15.92
CA LEU A 47 1.03 -13.99 -16.32
C LEU A 47 1.86 -13.00 -15.51
N LEU A 48 1.24 -12.17 -14.67
CA LEU A 48 1.91 -11.15 -13.87
C LEU A 48 1.92 -11.55 -12.39
N PRO A 49 3.10 -11.69 -11.76
CA PRO A 49 3.15 -11.87 -10.32
C PRO A 49 2.64 -10.59 -9.63
N SER A 50 1.85 -10.76 -8.57
CA SER A 50 1.41 -9.67 -7.72
C SER A 50 2.59 -8.91 -7.15
N PRO A 51 2.70 -7.59 -7.36
CA PRO A 51 3.75 -6.78 -6.75
C PRO A 51 3.49 -6.52 -5.26
N PHE A 52 2.33 -6.92 -4.75
CA PHE A 52 1.91 -6.63 -3.37
C PHE A 52 2.28 -7.75 -2.41
N THR A 53 2.53 -8.97 -2.89
CA THR A 53 2.90 -10.10 -2.02
C THR A 53 4.30 -10.62 -2.35
N PRO A 54 5.08 -11.07 -1.35
CA PRO A 54 6.43 -11.61 -1.62
C PRO A 54 6.44 -12.84 -2.53
N LYS A 55 5.33 -13.58 -2.57
CA LYS A 55 5.17 -14.80 -3.39
C LYS A 55 4.67 -14.52 -4.81
N GLY A 56 4.22 -13.30 -5.10
CA GLY A 56 3.57 -12.99 -6.39
C GLY A 56 2.13 -13.48 -6.50
N GLU A 57 1.52 -13.99 -5.43
CA GLU A 57 0.10 -14.37 -5.40
C GLU A 57 -0.78 -13.12 -5.19
N PRO A 58 -1.98 -13.04 -5.78
CA PRO A 58 -2.93 -11.98 -5.48
C PRO A 58 -3.24 -11.91 -3.98
N PRO A 59 -3.40 -10.71 -3.38
CA PRO A 59 -3.87 -10.61 -2.01
C PRO A 59 -5.27 -11.19 -1.86
N GLU A 60 -5.51 -11.98 -0.81
CA GLU A 60 -6.84 -12.59 -0.55
C GLU A 60 -7.68 -11.80 0.46
N GLY A 61 -7.10 -10.78 1.09
CA GLY A 61 -7.81 -9.91 2.03
C GLY A 61 -6.91 -8.81 2.59
N PRO A 62 -7.35 -8.14 3.67
CA PRO A 62 -6.55 -7.12 4.34
C PRO A 62 -5.24 -7.66 4.89
N ALA A 63 -4.15 -6.94 4.63
CA ALA A 63 -2.81 -7.30 5.11
C ALA A 63 -2.00 -6.07 5.53
N TRP A 64 -0.96 -6.31 6.35
CA TRP A 64 -0.01 -5.28 6.75
C TRP A 64 1.01 -5.04 5.63
N TYR A 65 0.90 -3.89 4.99
CA TYR A 65 1.81 -3.45 3.94
C TYR A 65 2.77 -2.38 4.44
N ALA A 66 3.98 -2.41 3.90
CA ALA A 66 4.93 -1.31 4.03
C ALA A 66 4.43 -0.10 3.23
N THR A 67 4.71 1.12 3.70
CA THR A 67 4.40 2.36 2.97
C THR A 67 4.75 2.33 1.48
N PRO A 68 5.95 1.88 1.03
CA PRO A 68 6.27 1.86 -0.40
C PRO A 68 5.32 0.97 -1.22
N THR A 69 4.88 -0.17 -0.68
CA THR A 69 3.92 -1.05 -1.36
C THR A 69 2.56 -0.37 -1.53
N VAL A 70 2.10 0.33 -0.49
CA VAL A 70 0.83 1.07 -0.56
C VAL A 70 0.94 2.27 -1.51
N ALA A 71 2.07 2.99 -1.50
CA ALA A 71 2.33 4.08 -2.43
C ALA A 71 2.35 3.58 -3.89
N TYR A 72 2.98 2.43 -4.14
CA TYR A 72 3.01 1.83 -5.46
C TYR A 72 1.61 1.45 -5.98
N ALA A 73 0.72 0.95 -5.12
CA ALA A 73 -0.68 0.71 -5.50
C ALA A 73 -1.39 2.00 -5.96
N VAL A 74 -1.14 3.13 -5.27
CA VAL A 74 -1.66 4.45 -5.67
C VAL A 74 -1.05 4.92 -6.99
N GLU A 75 0.24 4.73 -7.20
CA GLU A 75 0.94 5.08 -8.45
C GLU A 75 0.37 4.33 -9.66
N LEU A 76 0.04 3.05 -9.49
CA LEU A 76 -0.66 2.23 -10.50
C LEU A 76 -2.13 2.67 -10.72
N GLY A 77 -2.65 3.57 -9.88
CA GLY A 77 -3.99 4.13 -9.99
C GLY A 77 -5.07 3.30 -9.29
N TYR A 78 -4.69 2.34 -8.45
CA TYR A 78 -5.65 1.55 -7.68
C TYR A 78 -6.17 2.33 -6.47
N GLU A 79 -7.41 2.01 -6.09
CA GLU A 79 -7.98 2.53 -4.87
C GLU A 79 -7.35 1.84 -3.65
N VAL A 80 -6.87 2.64 -2.70
CA VAL A 80 -6.31 2.18 -1.44
C VAL A 80 -7.25 2.57 -0.31
N ARG A 81 -7.72 1.58 0.44
CA ARG A 81 -8.59 1.75 1.62
C ARG A 81 -7.84 1.28 2.88
N PRO A 82 -7.13 2.15 3.59
CA PRO A 82 -6.43 1.74 4.80
C PRO A 82 -7.42 1.59 5.95
N LEU A 83 -7.35 0.46 6.64
CA LEU A 83 -8.19 0.13 7.79
C LEU A 83 -7.51 0.57 9.09
N GLU A 84 -6.21 0.31 9.19
CA GLU A 84 -5.39 0.66 10.35
C GLU A 84 -3.99 1.12 9.95
N ALA A 85 -3.33 1.83 10.86
CA ALA A 85 -2.06 2.46 10.60
C ALA A 85 -1.26 2.63 11.90
N TRP A 86 0.03 2.28 11.85
CA TRP A 86 1.00 2.74 12.85
C TRP A 86 1.77 3.93 12.27
N VAL A 87 1.67 5.11 12.91
CA VAL A 87 2.24 6.37 12.44
C VAL A 87 3.12 7.04 13.50
N ARG A 88 4.30 7.51 13.10
CA ARG A 88 5.14 8.47 13.83
C ARG A 88 5.01 9.85 13.21
N ARG A 89 4.32 10.78 13.87
CA ARG A 89 4.09 12.13 13.33
C ARG A 89 5.37 12.93 13.06
N GLU A 90 6.46 12.55 13.72
CA GLU A 90 7.78 13.15 13.59
C GLU A 90 8.70 12.26 12.74
N ASN A 91 9.54 12.90 11.91
CA ASN A 91 10.66 12.23 11.25
C ASN A 91 11.73 11.87 12.28
N GLY A 92 12.00 10.57 12.47
CA GLY A 92 13.09 10.06 13.29
C GLY A 92 14.30 9.66 12.44
N ARG A 93 15.44 9.39 13.09
CA ARG A 93 16.60 8.79 12.42
C ARG A 93 16.25 7.34 12.02
N TYR A 94 16.88 6.85 10.96
CA TYR A 94 16.61 5.51 10.38
C TYR A 94 16.71 4.35 11.39
N LEU A 95 17.49 4.50 12.47
CA LEU A 95 17.72 3.50 13.50
C LEU A 95 17.00 3.78 14.83
N ASP A 96 16.12 4.79 14.89
CA ASP A 96 15.33 5.00 16.10
C ASP A 96 14.41 3.80 16.30
N GLY A 97 14.58 3.11 17.43
CA GLY A 97 13.84 1.90 17.79
C GLY A 97 12.32 2.12 17.76
N TRP A 98 11.61 1.07 17.33
CA TRP A 98 10.16 1.05 17.20
C TRP A 98 9.44 1.11 18.54
#